data_AF-A0A2Z6P725-F1
#
_entry.id   AF-A0A2Z6P725-F1
#
_cell.length_a   1.000
_cell.length_b   1.000
_cell.length_c   1.000
_cell.angle_alpha   90.00
_cell.angle_beta   90.00
_cell.angle_gamma   90.00
#
_symmetry.space_group_name_H-M   'P 1'
#
loop_
_entity.id
_entity.type
_entity.pdbx_description
1 polymer ?
#
loop_
_entity_poly.entity_id
_entity_poly.type
_entity_poly.pdbx_seq_one_letter_code
_entity_poly.pdbx_strand_id
1 'polypeptide(L)'
;MAAAISSHNLFTTFTRINSSKTTKTDSRSRRIHNTRLIRCSDSSTSTTKIENERIKLSNGNDSLEICRVLNGMWQTSGGWGRIDRDDAVEAMLRYADSGLSTFDMADHCM
;
A
#
# COMPACT_ATOMS: atom_id res chain seq x y z
N MET A 1 -2.82 19.11 33.49
CA MET A 1 -4.26 19.19 33.20
C MET A 1 -4.42 19.23 31.67
N ALA A 2 -5.19 18.27 31.15
CA ALA A 2 -5.79 18.15 29.81
C ALA A 2 -4.90 18.22 28.55
N ALA A 3 -4.80 17.07 27.87
CA ALA A 3 -4.48 16.96 26.45
C ALA A 3 -5.72 17.32 25.61
N ALA A 4 -5.53 18.03 24.51
CA ALA A 4 -6.54 18.20 23.46
C ALA A 4 -6.11 17.41 22.23
N ILE A 5 -6.88 16.40 21.89
CA ILE A 5 -6.71 15.55 20.71
C ILE A 5 -7.56 16.19 19.61
N SER A 6 -6.94 16.67 18.53
CA SER A 6 -7.67 17.18 17.37
C SER A 6 -7.77 16.09 16.31
N SER A 7 -8.98 15.59 16.07
CA SER A 7 -9.29 14.56 15.09
C SER A 7 -9.29 15.15 13.67
N HIS A 8 -8.51 14.56 12.78
CA HIS A 8 -8.51 14.88 11.36
C HIS A 8 -9.78 14.35 10.69
N ASN A 9 -10.58 15.23 10.11
CA ASN A 9 -11.58 14.89 9.11
C ASN A 9 -11.55 15.96 8.02
N LEU A 10 -11.87 15.55 6.79
CA LEU A 10 -12.19 16.35 5.59
C LEU A 10 -11.11 16.36 4.51
N PHE A 11 -11.10 15.30 3.71
CA PHE A 11 -10.94 15.43 2.25
C PHE A 11 -12.06 14.64 1.56
N THR A 12 -13.29 15.16 1.67
CA THR A 12 -14.42 14.77 0.82
C THR A 12 -14.64 15.84 -0.23
N THR A 13 -13.98 15.73 -1.38
CA THR A 13 -14.48 16.29 -2.64
C THR A 13 -13.88 15.47 -3.78
N PHE A 14 -14.52 14.33 -4.09
CA PHE A 14 -14.23 13.62 -5.33
C PHE A 14 -15.10 14.25 -6.43
N THR A 15 -14.48 15.07 -7.27
CA THR A 15 -15.13 15.60 -8.47
C THR A 15 -15.41 14.44 -9.42
N ARG A 16 -16.69 14.18 -9.67
CA ARG A 16 -17.19 13.13 -10.55
C ARG A 16 -16.81 13.46 -12.00
N ILE A 17 -15.74 12.84 -12.52
CA ILE A 17 -15.41 12.91 -13.95
C ILE A 17 -16.27 11.87 -14.69
N ASN A 18 -17.31 12.36 -15.36
CA ASN A 18 -18.04 11.58 -16.37
C ASN A 18 -17.17 11.50 -17.64
N SER A 19 -16.67 10.30 -17.96
CA SER A 19 -16.11 10.01 -19.29
C SER A 19 -16.94 8.92 -19.94
N SER A 20 -17.86 9.36 -20.80
CA SER A 20 -18.67 8.51 -21.65
C SER A 20 -17.79 7.91 -22.75
N LYS A 21 -17.24 6.71 -22.53
CA LYS A 21 -16.73 5.86 -23.61
C LYS A 21 -17.40 4.49 -23.52
N THR A 22 -18.31 4.27 -24.45
CA THR A 22 -18.96 2.99 -24.73
C THR A 22 -17.92 2.00 -25.22
N THR A 23 -17.49 1.09 -24.34
CA THR A 23 -16.81 -0.15 -24.75
C THR A 23 -17.70 -1.32 -24.39
N LYS A 24 -17.91 -2.16 -25.41
CA LYS A 24 -18.86 -3.27 -25.43
C LYS A 24 -18.62 -4.21 -24.25
N THR A 25 -19.70 -4.54 -23.55
CA THR A 25 -19.80 -5.61 -22.58
C THR A 25 -19.40 -6.94 -23.21
N ASP A 26 -18.13 -7.33 -23.03
CA ASP A 26 -17.73 -8.72 -23.17
C ASP A 26 -17.85 -9.36 -21.79
N SER A 27 -18.97 -10.03 -21.56
CA SER A 27 -19.25 -10.87 -20.39
C SER A 27 -18.42 -12.15 -20.44
N ARG A 28 -17.10 -12.02 -20.62
CA ARG A 28 -16.19 -13.11 -20.29
C ARG A 28 -16.07 -13.11 -18.78
N SER A 29 -16.82 -14.03 -18.17
CA SER A 29 -16.57 -14.57 -16.84
C SER A 29 -15.09 -14.91 -16.74
N ARG A 30 -14.27 -13.92 -16.38
CA ARG A 30 -12.87 -14.12 -16.05
C ARG A 30 -12.92 -15.03 -14.85
N ARG A 31 -12.48 -16.29 -15.04
CA ARG A 31 -12.10 -17.16 -13.94
C ARG A 31 -11.34 -16.29 -12.97
N ILE A 32 -11.92 -16.05 -11.80
CA ILE A 32 -11.22 -15.48 -10.67
C ILE A 32 -10.22 -16.56 -10.32
N HIS A 33 -9.07 -16.53 -10.99
CA HIS A 33 -7.89 -17.16 -10.45
C HIS A 33 -7.79 -16.57 -9.06
N ASN A 34 -7.87 -17.43 -8.05
CA ASN A 34 -7.64 -17.10 -6.66
C ASN A 34 -6.17 -16.68 -6.50
N THR A 35 -5.79 -15.57 -7.14
CA THR A 35 -4.54 -14.88 -6.91
C THR A 35 -4.72 -14.31 -5.52
N ARG A 36 -4.16 -15.01 -4.52
CA ARG A 36 -4.03 -14.49 -3.18
C ARG A 36 -3.43 -13.10 -3.30
N LEU A 37 -4.24 -12.07 -3.10
CA LEU A 37 -3.72 -10.72 -2.99
C LEU A 37 -2.82 -10.75 -1.77
N ILE A 38 -1.53 -10.46 -1.96
CA ILE A 38 -0.62 -10.32 -0.82
C ILE A 38 -1.14 -9.11 -0.04
N ARG A 39 -1.56 -9.34 1.20
CA ARG A 39 -2.12 -8.34 2.10
C ARG A 39 -1.53 -8.56 3.49
N CYS A 40 -1.19 -7.47 4.17
CA CYS A 40 -0.64 -7.52 5.53
C CYS A 40 -1.67 -7.28 6.64
N SER A 41 -2.95 -7.31 6.29
CA SER A 41 -4.05 -7.33 7.25
C SER A 41 -5.34 -7.82 6.60
N ASP A 42 -5.88 -8.95 7.05
CA ASP A 42 -7.26 -9.29 6.71
C ASP A 42 -8.22 -8.43 7.56
N SER A 43 -9.23 -7.80 6.95
CA SER A 43 -10.32 -7.12 7.68
C SER A 43 -11.20 -8.09 8.49
N SER A 44 -10.91 -9.39 8.46
CA SER A 44 -11.60 -10.40 9.24
C SER A 44 -11.18 -10.32 10.71
N THR A 45 -12.09 -9.79 11.50
CA THR A 45 -12.04 -9.55 12.95
C THR A 45 -11.75 -10.83 13.73
N SER A 46 -10.47 -11.20 13.84
CA SER A 46 -9.98 -12.15 14.85
C SER A 46 -8.72 -11.56 15.46
N THR A 47 -8.89 -10.96 16.64
CA THR A 47 -7.87 -10.25 17.44
C THR A 47 -6.56 -11.04 17.59
N THR A 48 -6.62 -12.37 17.54
CA THR A 48 -5.49 -13.30 17.67
C THR A 48 -4.59 -13.44 16.44
N LYS A 49 -4.99 -12.97 15.25
CA LYS A 49 -4.19 -13.10 14.02
C LYS A 49 -3.27 -11.88 13.75
N ILE A 50 -3.68 -10.71 14.25
CA ILE A 50 -3.03 -9.41 13.99
C ILE A 50 -1.62 -9.35 14.58
N GLU A 51 -1.37 -10.05 15.69
CA GLU A 51 -0.08 -10.00 16.40
C GLU A 51 1.09 -10.61 15.61
N ASN A 52 0.84 -11.55 14.70
CA ASN A 52 1.89 -12.23 13.94
C ASN A 52 2.24 -11.55 12.60
N GLU A 53 1.39 -10.62 12.13
CA GLU A 53 1.53 -9.96 10.82
C GLU A 53 2.28 -8.63 10.93
N ARG A 54 2.25 -7.99 12.09
CA ARG A 54 2.93 -6.73 12.38
C ARG A 54 4.00 -6.88 13.46
N ILE A 55 4.98 -5.99 13.43
CA ILE A 55 6.02 -5.90 14.45
C ILE A 55 6.24 -4.45 14.83
N LYS A 56 6.39 -4.20 16.13
CA LYS A 56 6.74 -2.88 16.67
C LYS A 56 8.25 -2.75 16.74
N LEU A 57 8.80 -1.82 15.97
CA LEU A 57 10.19 -1.38 16.06
C LEU A 57 10.29 -0.27 17.12
N SER A 58 11.40 -0.21 17.85
CA SER A 58 11.65 0.79 18.88
C SER A 58 13.05 1.38 18.76
N ASN A 59 13.17 2.70 18.92
CA ASN A 59 14.44 3.41 18.99
C ASN A 59 14.37 4.49 20.06
N GLY A 60 15.02 4.28 21.21
CA GLY A 60 14.90 5.18 22.36
C GLY A 60 13.44 5.32 22.82
N ASN A 61 12.89 6.52 22.73
CA ASN A 61 11.51 6.83 23.10
C ASN A 61 10.52 6.74 21.91
N ASP A 62 11.03 6.44 20.72
CA ASP A 62 10.24 6.33 19.49
C ASP A 62 9.86 4.88 19.21
N SER A 63 8.72 4.68 18.55
CA SER A 63 8.30 3.36 18.08
C SER A 63 7.45 3.42 16.82
N LEU A 64 7.55 2.39 16.00
CA LEU A 64 6.84 2.28 14.73
C LEU A 64 6.32 0.86 14.54
N GLU A 65 5.03 0.70 14.27
CA GLU A 65 4.44 -0.58 13.88
C GLU A 65 4.48 -0.75 12.37
N ILE A 66 5.12 -1.83 11.91
CA ILE A 66 5.24 -2.15 10.50
C ILE A 66 4.67 -3.54 10.20
N CYS A 67 4.32 -3.76 8.93
CA CYS A 67 4.17 -5.12 8.41
C CYS A 67 5.51 -5.86 8.53
N ARG A 68 5.49 -7.16 8.81
CA ARG A 68 6.72 -7.98 8.83
C ARG A 68 7.32 -8.21 7.43
N VAL A 69 6.54 -7.95 6.38
CA VAL A 69 6.98 -8.01 4.98
C VAL A 69 7.33 -6.60 4.51
N LEU A 70 8.54 -6.46 3.95
CA LEU A 70 9.06 -5.22 3.40
C LEU A 70 9.03 -5.26 1.86
N ASN A 71 8.82 -4.11 1.22
CA ASN A 71 8.94 -3.98 -0.23
C ASN A 71 10.35 -3.51 -0.59
N GLY A 72 11.15 -4.38 -1.23
CA GLY A 72 12.41 -3.97 -1.84
C GLY A 72 12.15 -3.06 -3.05
N MET A 73 12.89 -1.96 -3.16
CA MET A 73 12.69 -0.96 -4.22
C MET A 73 13.83 -0.87 -5.23
N TRP A 74 14.68 -1.89 -5.33
CA TRP A 74 15.80 -1.89 -6.28
C TRP A 74 15.35 -1.69 -7.75
N GLN A 75 14.15 -2.11 -8.13
CA GLN A 75 13.56 -1.86 -9.45
C GLN A 75 13.38 -0.36 -9.76
N THR A 76 13.16 0.50 -8.76
CA THR A 76 13.00 1.96 -8.95
C THR A 76 14.33 2.71 -8.95
N SER A 77 15.44 1.98 -8.95
CA SER A 77 16.79 2.54 -8.87
C SER A 77 17.38 2.91 -10.23
N GLY A 78 16.79 2.43 -11.34
CA GLY A 78 17.22 2.73 -12.71
C GLY A 78 18.34 1.83 -13.25
N GLY A 79 18.93 0.97 -12.42
CA GLY A 79 19.95 -0.01 -12.84
C GLY A 79 19.45 -1.08 -13.83
N TRP A 80 18.13 -1.16 -14.02
CA TRP A 80 17.45 -2.13 -14.89
C TRP A 80 16.88 -1.49 -16.17
N GLY A 81 17.20 -0.22 -16.44
CA GLY A 81 16.69 0.54 -17.58
C GLY A 81 15.75 1.68 -17.20
N ARG A 82 15.07 2.24 -18.21
CA ARG A 82 14.18 3.39 -18.01
C ARG A 82 12.97 2.99 -17.18
N ILE A 83 12.72 3.75 -16.12
CA ILE A 83 11.56 3.59 -15.25
C ILE A 83 10.37 4.36 -15.85
N ASP A 84 9.22 3.69 -15.96
CA ASP A 84 7.94 4.40 -16.07
C ASP A 84 7.53 4.85 -14.67
N ARG A 85 7.49 6.16 -14.47
CA ARG A 85 7.23 6.77 -13.17
C ARG A 85 5.80 6.50 -12.70
N ASP A 86 4.83 6.56 -13.61
CA ASP A 86 3.43 6.50 -13.24
C ASP A 86 3.06 5.05 -12.86
N ASP A 87 3.62 4.07 -13.58
CA ASP A 87 3.51 2.65 -13.21
C ASP A 87 4.18 2.33 -11.86
N ALA A 88 5.35 2.92 -11.59
CA ALA A 88 6.05 2.73 -10.32
C ALA A 88 5.24 3.27 -9.14
N VAL A 89 4.67 4.47 -9.28
CA VAL A 89 3.82 5.08 -8.24
C VAL A 89 2.55 4.28 -8.03
N GLU A 90 1.88 3.86 -9.10
CA GLU A 90 0.66 3.04 -9.02
C GLU A 90 0.92 1.71 -8.30
N ALA A 91 2.07 1.06 -8.55
CA ALA A 91 2.46 -0.15 -7.83
C ALA A 91 2.67 0.11 -6.33
N MET A 92 3.34 1.21 -5.96
CA MET A 92 3.55 1.58 -4.57
C MET A 92 2.24 1.86 -3.82
N LEU A 93 1.28 2.54 -4.49
CA LEU A 93 -0.05 2.79 -3.91
C LEU A 93 -0.80 1.48 -3.63
N ARG A 94 -0.76 0.52 -4.55
CA ARG A 94 -1.37 -0.80 -4.35
C ARG A 94 -0.74 -1.55 -3.18
N TYR A 95 0.57 -1.46 -2.99
CA TYR A 95 1.24 -2.05 -1.83
C TYR A 95 0.76 -1.39 -0.53
N ALA A 96 0.68 -0.05 -0.48
CA ALA A 96 0.17 0.66 0.67
C ALA A 96 -1.29 0.29 0.99
N ASP A 97 -2.17 0.22 -0.01
CA ASP A 97 -3.59 -0.18 0.14
C ASP A 97 -3.75 -1.64 0.61
N SER A 98 -2.76 -2.48 0.35
CA SER A 98 -2.66 -3.86 0.84
C SER A 98 -2.04 -3.98 2.24
N GLY A 99 -1.61 -2.87 2.84
CA GLY A 99 -0.96 -2.84 4.16
C GLY A 99 0.54 -3.11 4.14
N LEU A 100 1.17 -3.21 2.96
CA LEU A 100 2.62 -3.31 2.78
C LEU A 100 3.21 -1.90 2.70
N SER A 101 3.27 -1.22 3.85
CA SER A 101 3.56 0.22 3.92
C SER A 101 5.03 0.58 4.16
N THR A 102 5.94 -0.39 4.11
CA THR A 102 7.38 -0.14 4.34
C THR A 102 8.16 -0.46 3.07
N PHE A 103 8.94 0.52 2.62
CA PHE A 103 9.69 0.50 1.37
C PHE A 103 11.19 0.61 1.69
N ASP A 104 11.95 -0.39 1.27
CA ASP A 104 13.40 -0.44 1.45
C ASP A 104 14.09 0.23 0.25
N MET A 105 14.74 1.35 0.52
CA MET A 105 15.39 2.21 -0.47
C MET A 105 16.83 2.47 -0.05
N ALA A 106 17.72 2.43 -1.03
CA ALA A 106 19.10 2.86 -0.89
C ALA A 106 19.41 3.88 -1.98
N ASP A 107 20.30 4.81 -1.68
CA ASP A 107 21.01 5.54 -2.70
C ASP A 107 21.87 4.59 -3.52
N HIS A 108 22.06 4.93 -4.79
CA HIS A 108 23.08 4.26 -5.59
C HIS A 108 24.42 4.86 -5.25
N CYS A 109 25.38 3.99 -4.90
CA CYS A 109 26.77 4.38 -4.82
C CYS A 109 27.25 4.73 -6.25
N MET A 110 27.56 6.00 -6.47
CA MET A 110 28.39 6.50 -7.58
C MET A 110 29.55 7.25 -6.97
#